data_AF-A0A7Y5ZYE1-F1
#
_entry.id   AF-A0A7Y5ZYE1-F1
#
_cell.length_a   1.000
_cell.length_b   1.000
_cell.length_c   1.000
_cell.angle_alpha   90.00
_cell.angle_beta   90.00
_cell.angle_gamma   90.00
#
_symmetry.space_group_name_H-M   'P 1'
#
loop_
_entity.id
_entity.type
_entity.pdbx_description
1 polymer ?
#
loop_
_entity_poly.entity_id
_entity_poly.type
_entity_poly.pdbx_seq_one_letter_code
_entity_poly.pdbx_strand_id
1 'polypeptide(L)'
;MPVEFLGAGYGNPSTETTPLVGPVWDPGYTREIARAHEQHGWDHVLFPYASDGPDPAQAAAWAAAHTDRIRLRVAHRPNVSAPTFAAKTFATLDTASGGRVTVHLIAGGLTSDQRAEGDDLDKDARYDRLGEYADVLLRSWTSDAPFSHAGPYYRTEDFLLRARSSHRPGLSAGGASRRALEVGARVADVFAFFGEPLAATADQVALLSSLATAAGRPTPRLQIAFRPIVAPTDDEAWAKARAIRARIDELAAPRTVRTLTEAPREPGRLPENTANLRLAELAASGERHDRALWTPTVAGAGGLPTSATALVGSYETVAEALLDYVDLGFEIFGLRGYDLIADAVELGEHVIPLVHRGVAEREGVGTGTTLVR
;
A
#
# COMPACT_ATOMS: atom_id res chain seq x y z
N MET A 1 8.75 17.90 8.01
CA MET A 1 7.84 16.74 8.03
C MET A 1 8.65 15.49 7.76
N PRO A 2 8.65 14.50 8.67
CA PRO A 2 9.34 13.24 8.42
C PRO A 2 8.64 12.49 7.28
N VAL A 3 9.40 12.14 6.25
CA VAL A 3 8.97 11.22 5.19
C VAL A 3 9.32 9.80 5.59
N GLU A 4 8.44 8.85 5.27
CA GLU A 4 8.58 7.43 5.58
C GLU A 4 8.49 6.57 4.31
N PHE A 5 9.18 5.42 4.32
CA PHE A 5 9.20 4.48 3.19
C PHE A 5 8.57 3.14 3.55
N LEU A 6 7.64 2.69 2.71
CA LEU A 6 6.92 1.43 2.83
C LEU A 6 7.34 0.47 1.71
N GLY A 7 7.98 -0.62 2.10
CA GLY A 7 8.34 -1.70 1.19
C GLY A 7 7.33 -2.84 1.19
N ALA A 8 7.73 -3.98 0.63
CA ALA A 8 6.85 -5.13 0.48
C ALA A 8 7.41 -6.40 1.13
N GLY A 9 6.62 -7.05 1.97
CA GLY A 9 6.95 -8.25 2.75
C GLY A 9 6.40 -9.51 2.11
N TYR A 10 6.77 -9.75 0.85
CA TYR A 10 6.33 -10.93 0.11
C TYR A 10 6.95 -12.22 0.65
N GLY A 11 6.25 -13.32 0.39
CA GLY A 11 6.68 -14.67 0.79
C GLY A 11 7.68 -15.33 -0.15
N ASN A 12 7.95 -14.75 -1.32
CA ASN A 12 8.80 -15.33 -2.35
C ASN A 12 9.21 -14.20 -3.35
N PRO A 13 10.20 -14.44 -4.25
CA PRO A 13 10.67 -13.41 -5.18
C PRO A 13 9.78 -13.22 -6.42
N SER A 14 8.59 -13.83 -6.48
CA SER A 14 7.77 -13.75 -7.68
C SER A 14 7.21 -12.35 -7.90
N THR A 15 7.29 -11.91 -9.16
CA THR A 15 6.82 -10.64 -9.67
C THR A 15 6.33 -10.82 -11.11
N GLU A 16 5.94 -9.74 -11.76
CA GLU A 16 5.53 -9.73 -13.16
C GLU A 16 6.68 -10.03 -14.13
N THR A 17 7.94 -9.96 -13.66
CA THR A 17 9.14 -10.32 -14.43
C THR A 17 9.76 -11.65 -14.01
N THR A 18 9.38 -12.14 -12.82
CA THR A 18 9.96 -13.32 -12.17
C THR A 18 8.84 -14.31 -11.84
N PRO A 19 8.64 -15.37 -12.65
CA PRO A 19 7.63 -16.39 -12.38
C PRO A 19 7.80 -17.04 -11.01
N LEU A 20 6.69 -17.50 -10.42
CA LEU A 20 6.73 -18.25 -9.16
C LEU A 20 7.45 -19.59 -9.35
N VAL A 21 8.53 -19.78 -8.59
CA VAL A 21 9.23 -21.06 -8.46
C VAL A 21 9.26 -21.42 -6.98
N GLY A 22 8.76 -22.60 -6.63
CA GLY A 22 8.71 -23.07 -5.24
C GLY A 22 7.40 -22.71 -4.52
N PRO A 23 7.40 -22.67 -3.17
CA PRO A 23 6.19 -22.45 -2.40
C PRO A 23 5.69 -21.00 -2.52
N VAL A 24 4.37 -20.85 -2.43
CA VAL A 24 3.68 -19.54 -2.33
C VAL A 24 4.20 -18.72 -1.13
N TRP A 25 4.56 -19.39 -0.05
CA TRP A 25 5.17 -18.74 1.11
C TRP A 25 6.42 -19.50 1.58
N ASP A 26 7.55 -18.80 1.51
CA ASP A 26 8.82 -19.20 2.12
C ASP A 26 9.09 -18.28 3.33
N PRO A 27 9.06 -18.82 4.57
CA PRO A 27 9.41 -18.06 5.77
C PRO A 27 10.86 -17.51 5.73
N GLY A 28 11.79 -18.22 5.09
CA GLY A 28 13.17 -17.77 4.90
C GLY A 28 13.23 -16.50 4.08
N TYR A 29 12.55 -16.48 2.93
CA TYR A 29 12.44 -15.30 2.08
C TYR A 29 11.74 -14.13 2.80
N THR A 30 10.63 -14.41 3.51
CA THR A 30 9.90 -13.38 4.29
C THR A 30 10.81 -12.70 5.33
N ARG A 31 11.67 -13.48 5.99
CA ARG A 31 12.66 -12.96 6.94
C ARG A 31 13.71 -12.10 6.23
N GLU A 32 14.24 -12.58 5.12
CA GLU A 32 15.30 -11.91 4.36
C GLU A 32 14.82 -10.56 3.80
N ILE A 33 13.65 -10.54 3.17
CA ILE A 33 13.09 -9.30 2.63
C ILE A 33 12.78 -8.29 3.75
N ALA A 34 12.22 -8.72 4.88
CA ALA A 34 11.95 -7.81 6.00
C ALA A 34 13.25 -7.20 6.57
N ARG A 35 14.33 -8.00 6.67
CA ARG A 35 15.64 -7.52 7.11
C ARG A 35 16.31 -6.59 6.11
N ALA A 36 16.21 -6.87 4.81
CA ALA A 36 16.72 -5.98 3.78
C ALA A 36 16.09 -4.59 3.89
N HIS A 37 14.77 -4.52 4.08
CA HIS A 37 14.10 -3.25 4.32
C HIS A 37 14.59 -2.56 5.61
N GLU A 38 14.65 -3.28 6.74
CA GLU A 38 15.10 -2.72 8.02
C GLU A 38 16.54 -2.19 8.03
N GLN A 39 17.43 -2.85 7.29
CA GLN A 39 18.86 -2.52 7.22
C GLN A 39 19.16 -1.37 6.27
N HIS A 40 18.32 -1.15 5.26
CA HIS A 40 18.53 -0.16 4.20
C HIS A 40 17.57 1.04 4.30
N GLY A 41 17.20 1.44 5.52
CA GLY A 41 16.55 2.73 5.75
C GLY A 41 15.05 2.79 5.48
N TRP A 42 14.37 1.65 5.33
CA TRP A 42 12.92 1.62 5.21
C TRP A 42 12.23 1.70 6.58
N ASP A 43 11.03 2.27 6.61
CA ASP A 43 10.25 2.46 7.83
C ASP A 43 9.21 1.37 8.05
N HIS A 44 8.65 0.84 6.96
CA HIS A 44 7.57 -0.13 7.00
C HIS A 44 7.76 -1.24 5.97
N VAL A 45 7.11 -2.37 6.21
CA VAL A 45 6.95 -3.45 5.24
C VAL A 45 5.49 -3.91 5.18
N LEU A 46 4.92 -4.01 3.97
CA LEU A 46 3.55 -4.43 3.71
C LEU A 46 3.45 -5.94 3.48
N PHE A 47 2.64 -6.62 4.29
CA PHE A 47 2.23 -8.00 4.05
C PHE A 47 0.91 -7.99 3.25
N PRO A 48 0.94 -8.33 1.95
CA PRO A 48 -0.23 -8.24 1.08
C PRO A 48 -1.20 -9.39 1.32
N TYR A 49 -2.47 -9.19 0.95
CA TYR A 49 -3.52 -10.19 1.04
C TYR A 49 -3.94 -10.67 -0.35
N ALA A 50 -3.97 -11.99 -0.54
CA ALA A 50 -4.61 -12.67 -1.66
C ALA A 50 -5.30 -13.94 -1.14
N SER A 51 -6.41 -14.34 -1.76
CA SER A 51 -7.23 -15.46 -1.26
C SER A 51 -6.51 -16.82 -1.32
N ASP A 52 -5.47 -16.94 -2.14
CA ASP A 52 -4.61 -18.13 -2.27
C ASP A 52 -3.23 -17.96 -1.61
N GLY A 53 -3.01 -16.84 -0.90
CA GLY A 53 -1.77 -16.51 -0.22
C GLY A 53 -1.72 -16.90 1.26
N PRO A 54 -0.59 -16.65 1.94
CA PRO A 54 -0.51 -16.80 3.40
C PRO A 54 -1.36 -15.74 4.11
N ASP A 55 -1.82 -16.05 5.32
CA ASP A 55 -2.43 -15.06 6.21
C ASP A 55 -1.42 -13.94 6.53
N PRO A 56 -1.75 -12.66 6.23
CA PRO A 56 -0.80 -11.57 6.41
C PRO A 56 -0.41 -11.32 7.87
N ALA A 57 -1.29 -11.61 8.83
CA ALA A 57 -0.97 -11.43 10.24
C ALA A 57 0.04 -12.47 10.73
N GLN A 58 -0.05 -13.72 10.26
CA GLN A 58 0.97 -14.75 10.54
C GLN A 58 2.31 -14.43 9.88
N ALA A 59 2.32 -13.99 8.62
CA ALA A 59 3.53 -13.57 7.93
C ALA A 59 4.20 -12.37 8.63
N ALA A 60 3.40 -11.40 9.06
CA ALA A 60 3.85 -10.25 9.83
C ALA A 60 4.40 -10.65 11.21
N ALA A 61 3.78 -11.60 11.91
CA ALA A 61 4.27 -12.12 13.18
C ALA A 61 5.64 -12.80 13.03
N TRP A 62 5.83 -13.57 11.95
CA TRP A 62 7.12 -14.17 11.63
C TRP A 62 8.20 -13.11 11.38
N ALA A 63 7.90 -12.08 10.59
CA ALA A 63 8.82 -10.97 10.37
C ALA A 63 9.11 -10.18 11.66
N ALA A 64 8.10 -9.94 12.49
CA ALA A 64 8.23 -9.26 13.78
C ALA A 64 9.23 -9.95 14.70
N ALA A 65 9.25 -11.29 14.71
CA ALA A 65 10.17 -12.09 15.52
C ALA A 65 11.63 -12.05 15.02
N HIS A 66 11.89 -11.51 13.82
CA HIS A 66 13.21 -11.48 13.20
C HIS A 66 13.72 -10.08 12.86
N THR A 67 12.99 -9.04 13.30
CA THR A 67 13.26 -7.62 13.07
C THR A 67 12.93 -6.81 14.31
N ASP A 68 13.66 -5.72 14.54
CA ASP A 68 13.58 -4.97 15.80
C ASP A 68 12.82 -3.64 15.68
N ARG A 69 12.78 -3.05 14.49
CA ARG A 69 12.44 -1.64 14.24
C ARG A 69 11.39 -1.46 13.15
N ILE A 70 11.46 -2.23 12.07
CA ILE A 70 10.64 -2.05 10.87
C ILE A 70 9.15 -2.17 11.23
N ARG A 71 8.33 -1.21 10.83
CA ARG A 71 6.90 -1.24 11.12
C ARG A 71 6.19 -2.23 10.19
N LEU A 72 5.14 -2.86 10.70
CA LEU A 72 4.43 -3.95 10.04
C LEU A 72 3.10 -3.43 9.51
N ARG A 73 2.98 -3.31 8.18
CA ARG A 73 1.72 -2.96 7.53
C ARG A 73 1.02 -4.25 7.13
N VAL A 74 -0.14 -4.53 7.73
CA VAL A 74 -0.82 -5.83 7.57
C VAL A 74 -2.11 -5.65 6.79
N ALA A 75 -2.18 -6.17 5.57
CA ALA A 75 -3.40 -6.12 4.77
C ALA A 75 -4.49 -7.01 5.39
N HIS A 76 -5.71 -6.47 5.49
CA HIS A 76 -6.82 -7.17 6.11
C HIS A 76 -8.14 -6.88 5.40
N ARG A 77 -8.93 -7.93 5.18
CA ARG A 77 -10.24 -7.84 4.56
C ARG A 77 -11.37 -8.05 5.56
N PRO A 78 -12.41 -7.21 5.57
CA PRO A 78 -13.56 -7.41 6.45
C PRO A 78 -14.38 -8.71 6.24
N ASN A 79 -14.26 -9.42 5.10
CA ASN A 79 -15.01 -10.67 4.86
C ASN A 79 -14.48 -11.89 5.62
N VAL A 80 -13.22 -11.86 6.05
CA VAL A 80 -12.52 -13.11 6.45
C VAL A 80 -12.68 -13.42 7.94
N SER A 81 -13.07 -12.43 8.75
CA SER A 81 -13.31 -12.61 10.18
C SER A 81 -14.15 -11.48 10.77
N ALA A 82 -14.85 -11.76 11.87
CA ALA A 82 -15.55 -10.73 12.63
C ALA A 82 -14.57 -9.67 13.19
N PRO A 83 -14.99 -8.39 13.33
CA PRO A 83 -14.11 -7.31 13.78
C PRO A 83 -13.57 -7.54 15.19
N THR A 84 -14.30 -8.24 16.06
CA THR A 84 -13.85 -8.59 17.42
C THR A 84 -12.72 -9.64 17.41
N PHE A 85 -12.72 -10.58 16.46
CA PHE A 85 -11.62 -11.52 16.27
C PHE A 85 -10.38 -10.80 15.75
N ALA A 86 -10.53 -9.99 14.71
CA ALA A 86 -9.43 -9.19 14.17
C ALA A 86 -8.85 -8.23 15.21
N ALA A 87 -9.69 -7.62 16.04
CA ALA A 87 -9.24 -6.75 17.13
C ALA A 87 -8.25 -7.47 18.05
N LYS A 88 -8.58 -8.71 18.45
CA LYS A 88 -7.70 -9.57 19.26
C LYS A 88 -6.41 -9.90 18.51
N THR A 89 -6.50 -10.31 17.25
CA THR A 89 -5.34 -10.69 16.41
C THR A 89 -4.34 -9.55 16.32
N PHE A 90 -4.79 -8.36 15.93
CA PHE A 90 -3.91 -7.22 15.69
C PHE A 90 -3.41 -6.58 16.99
N ALA A 91 -4.20 -6.53 18.06
CA ALA A 91 -3.71 -6.06 19.36
C ALA A 91 -2.63 -6.99 19.95
N THR A 92 -2.77 -8.30 19.72
CA THR A 92 -1.76 -9.29 20.13
C THR A 92 -0.47 -9.12 19.32
N LEU A 93 -0.58 -9.00 17.99
CA LEU A 93 0.57 -8.78 17.11
C LEU A 93 1.26 -7.44 17.42
N ASP A 94 0.50 -6.40 17.69
CA ASP A 94 1.05 -5.09 18.05
C ASP A 94 1.84 -5.15 19.36
N THR A 95 1.28 -5.81 20.38
CA THR A 95 2.01 -6.05 21.64
C THR A 95 3.27 -6.89 21.41
N ALA A 96 3.17 -7.97 20.65
CA ALA A 96 4.30 -8.87 20.37
C ALA A 96 5.41 -8.21 19.55
N SER A 97 5.07 -7.25 18.69
CA SER A 97 6.02 -6.50 17.87
C SER A 97 6.54 -5.23 18.54
N GLY A 98 6.03 -4.87 19.74
CA GLY A 98 6.45 -3.64 20.43
C GLY A 98 5.80 -2.36 19.90
N GLY A 99 4.54 -2.42 19.45
CA GLY A 99 3.78 -1.26 18.98
C GLY A 99 4.03 -0.89 17.52
N ARG A 100 4.37 -1.88 16.68
CA ARG A 100 4.81 -1.66 15.28
C ARG A 100 3.72 -1.89 14.24
N VAL A 101 2.48 -2.18 14.62
CA VAL A 101 1.45 -2.63 13.66
C VAL A 101 0.60 -1.48 13.14
N THR A 102 0.42 -1.46 11.83
CA THR A 102 -0.69 -0.74 11.19
C THR A 102 -1.51 -1.70 10.34
N VAL A 103 -2.81 -1.77 10.60
CA VAL A 103 -3.75 -2.59 9.84
C VAL A 103 -4.20 -1.83 8.61
N HIS A 104 -3.97 -2.40 7.42
CA HIS A 104 -4.41 -1.84 6.15
C HIS A 104 -5.71 -2.51 5.70
N LEU A 105 -6.84 -1.86 5.95
CA LEU A 105 -8.15 -2.35 5.53
C LEU A 105 -8.31 -2.21 4.02
N ILE A 106 -8.64 -3.32 3.36
CA ILE A 106 -8.90 -3.38 1.93
C ILE A 106 -10.30 -3.97 1.67
N ALA A 107 -11.02 -3.40 0.71
CA ALA A 107 -12.37 -3.84 0.34
C ALA A 107 -12.39 -5.03 -0.65
N GLY A 108 -11.24 -5.39 -1.24
CA GLY A 108 -11.13 -6.39 -2.29
C GLY A 108 -11.21 -5.79 -3.70
N GLY A 109 -10.12 -5.93 -4.47
CA GLY A 109 -9.97 -5.28 -5.79
C GLY A 109 -10.46 -6.11 -6.98
N LEU A 110 -10.64 -7.42 -6.82
CA LEU A 110 -11.07 -8.36 -7.86
C LEU A 110 -12.27 -9.17 -7.35
N THR A 111 -13.36 -9.23 -8.12
CA THR A 111 -14.57 -9.94 -7.71
C THR A 111 -14.36 -11.45 -7.63
N SER A 112 -13.58 -12.03 -8.55
CA SER A 112 -13.26 -13.46 -8.54
C SER A 112 -12.48 -13.87 -7.29
N ASP A 113 -11.52 -13.06 -6.87
CA ASP A 113 -10.72 -13.28 -5.67
C ASP A 113 -11.56 -13.17 -4.38
N GLN A 114 -12.47 -12.19 -4.29
CA GLN A 114 -13.43 -12.10 -3.17
C GLN A 114 -14.37 -13.31 -3.12
N ARG A 115 -14.88 -13.75 -4.28
CA ARG A 115 -15.76 -14.93 -4.37
C ARG A 115 -15.05 -16.23 -4.04
N ALA A 116 -13.73 -16.32 -4.26
CA ALA A 116 -12.95 -17.49 -3.84
C ALA A 116 -13.01 -17.71 -2.32
N GLU A 117 -13.26 -16.65 -1.55
CA GLU A 117 -13.47 -16.68 -0.09
C GLU A 117 -14.95 -16.57 0.29
N GLY A 118 -15.87 -16.75 -0.66
CA GLY A 118 -17.31 -16.75 -0.43
C GLY A 118 -17.95 -15.37 -0.25
N ASP A 119 -17.27 -14.27 -0.62
CA ASP A 119 -17.84 -12.93 -0.53
C ASP A 119 -18.52 -12.48 -1.83
N ASP A 120 -19.86 -12.60 -1.84
CA ASP A 120 -20.72 -12.26 -2.97
C ASP A 120 -21.21 -10.81 -2.99
N LEU A 121 -20.82 -9.99 -2.01
CA LEU A 121 -21.19 -8.58 -2.00
C LEU A 121 -20.67 -7.86 -3.25
N ASP A 122 -21.44 -6.88 -3.73
CA ASP A 122 -20.96 -5.93 -4.73
C ASP A 122 -19.93 -4.96 -4.11
N LYS A 123 -19.33 -4.14 -4.96
CA LYS A 123 -18.24 -3.23 -4.57
C LYS A 123 -18.69 -2.20 -3.53
N ASP A 124 -19.88 -1.61 -3.66
CA ASP A 124 -20.32 -0.55 -2.76
C ASP A 124 -20.69 -1.14 -1.40
N ALA A 125 -21.39 -2.28 -1.39
CA ALA A 125 -21.67 -3.03 -0.17
C ALA A 125 -20.40 -3.49 0.56
N ARG A 126 -19.31 -3.80 -0.16
CA ARG A 126 -18.00 -4.10 0.46
C ARG A 126 -17.42 -2.89 1.19
N TYR A 127 -17.57 -1.68 0.65
CA TYR A 127 -17.12 -0.45 1.32
C TYR A 127 -18.02 -0.08 2.50
N ASP A 128 -19.33 -0.27 2.39
CA ASP A 128 -20.26 -0.08 3.52
C ASP A 128 -19.91 -1.04 4.67
N ARG A 129 -19.66 -2.32 4.35
CA ARG A 129 -19.15 -3.29 5.32
C ARG A 129 -17.80 -2.88 5.91
N LEU A 130 -16.87 -2.39 5.09
CA LEU A 130 -15.57 -1.91 5.56
C LEU A 130 -15.71 -0.74 6.54
N GLY A 131 -16.63 0.18 6.28
CA GLY A 131 -16.96 1.29 7.17
C GLY A 131 -17.46 0.80 8.53
N GLU A 132 -18.45 -0.09 8.55
CA GLU A 132 -18.97 -0.67 9.80
C GLU A 132 -17.90 -1.49 10.53
N TYR A 133 -17.09 -2.24 9.78
CA TYR A 133 -15.98 -3.02 10.32
C TYR A 133 -14.98 -2.16 11.08
N ALA A 134 -14.55 -1.06 10.47
CA ALA A 134 -13.59 -0.13 11.03
C ALA A 134 -14.11 0.49 12.33
N ASP A 135 -15.40 0.84 12.41
CA ASP A 135 -16.01 1.39 13.62
C ASP A 135 -15.96 0.39 14.78
N VAL A 136 -16.36 -0.86 14.54
CA VAL A 136 -16.34 -1.91 15.57
C VAL A 136 -14.90 -2.27 15.97
N LEU A 137 -13.98 -2.30 15.00
CA LEU A 137 -12.56 -2.59 15.23
C LEU A 137 -11.90 -1.50 16.10
N LEU A 138 -12.07 -0.23 15.74
CA LEU A 138 -11.54 0.91 16.51
C LEU A 138 -12.14 0.97 17.91
N ARG A 139 -13.45 0.72 18.05
CA ARG A 139 -14.11 0.66 19.36
C ARG A 139 -13.59 -0.52 20.20
N SER A 140 -13.28 -1.65 19.57
CA SER A 140 -12.67 -2.80 20.25
C SER A 140 -11.31 -2.46 20.87
N TRP A 141 -10.50 -1.64 20.20
CA TRP A 141 -9.19 -1.22 20.72
C TRP A 141 -9.25 -0.07 21.71
N THR A 142 -10.32 0.73 21.73
CA THR A 142 -10.36 1.98 22.51
C THR A 142 -11.35 1.97 23.67
N SER A 143 -12.36 1.09 23.68
CA SER A 143 -13.41 1.10 24.71
C SER A 143 -12.95 0.51 26.05
N ASP A 144 -12.92 1.28 27.12
CA ASP A 144 -12.57 0.81 28.48
C ASP A 144 -13.71 0.09 29.21
N ALA A 145 -14.93 0.14 28.66
CA ALA A 145 -16.08 -0.61 29.15
C ALA A 145 -16.58 -1.59 28.07
N PRO A 146 -17.28 -2.66 28.48
CA PRO A 146 -17.97 -3.54 27.53
C PRO A 146 -18.92 -2.76 26.63
N PHE A 147 -19.07 -3.23 25.39
CA PHE A 147 -19.99 -2.61 24.45
C PHE A 147 -20.71 -3.63 23.56
N SER A 148 -21.90 -3.22 23.13
CA SER A 148 -22.67 -3.91 22.10
C SER A 148 -22.71 -3.08 20.81
N HIS A 149 -22.87 -3.78 19.68
CA HIS A 149 -23.07 -3.22 18.35
C HIS A 149 -24.09 -4.07 17.61
N ALA A 150 -25.01 -3.43 16.89
CA ALA A 150 -26.00 -4.09 16.05
C ALA A 150 -26.15 -3.29 14.76
N GLY A 151 -25.41 -3.68 13.73
CA GLY A 151 -25.47 -3.08 12.40
C GLY A 151 -25.85 -4.10 11.32
N PRO A 152 -25.96 -3.64 10.07
CA PRO A 152 -26.27 -4.51 8.92
C PRO A 152 -25.31 -5.68 8.73
N TYR A 153 -24.01 -5.48 9.02
CA TYR A 153 -22.99 -6.49 8.74
C TYR A 153 -22.49 -7.22 9.99
N TYR A 154 -22.46 -6.55 11.15
CA TYR A 154 -21.89 -7.10 12.36
C TYR A 154 -22.81 -6.92 13.57
N ARG A 155 -22.78 -7.92 14.45
CA ARG A 155 -23.44 -7.88 15.75
C ARG A 155 -22.47 -8.36 16.82
N THR A 156 -22.40 -7.63 17.92
CA THR A 156 -21.65 -8.02 19.12
C THR A 156 -22.41 -7.59 20.36
N GLU A 157 -22.30 -8.36 21.43
CA GLU A 157 -23.01 -8.14 22.68
C GLU A 157 -21.98 -8.18 23.82
N ASP A 158 -21.97 -7.13 24.64
CA ASP A 158 -21.15 -7.00 25.86
C ASP A 158 -19.65 -7.32 25.66
N PHE A 159 -19.07 -6.91 24.52
CA PHE A 159 -17.70 -7.20 24.15
C PHE A 159 -16.71 -6.23 24.81
N LEU A 160 -15.63 -6.78 25.39
CA LEU A 160 -14.49 -6.02 25.92
C LEU A 160 -13.17 -6.74 25.60
N LEU A 161 -12.31 -6.11 24.81
CA LEU A 161 -10.95 -6.60 24.57
C LEU A 161 -10.01 -6.13 25.68
N ARG A 162 -9.68 -7.04 26.61
CA ARG A 162 -8.73 -6.78 27.71
C ARG A 162 -7.27 -6.95 27.32
N ALA A 163 -6.99 -7.80 26.34
CA ALA A 163 -5.65 -8.11 25.85
C ALA A 163 -5.18 -7.06 24.83
N ARG A 164 -5.02 -5.80 25.28
CA ARG A 164 -4.53 -4.68 24.47
C ARG A 164 -3.49 -3.87 25.22
N SER A 165 -2.62 -3.20 24.47
CA SER A 165 -1.65 -2.22 24.99
C SER A 165 -2.34 -0.88 25.29
N SER A 166 -1.61 0.03 25.94
CA SER A 166 -2.04 1.43 26.13
C SER A 166 -2.12 2.20 24.79
N HIS A 167 -1.42 1.72 23.77
CA HIS A 167 -1.52 2.22 22.40
C HIS A 167 -2.29 1.20 21.55
N ARG A 168 -3.08 1.70 20.60
CA ARG A 168 -3.76 0.85 19.61
C ARG A 168 -2.89 0.68 18.37
N PRO A 169 -3.09 -0.41 17.60
CA PRO A 169 -2.57 -0.49 16.24
C PRO A 169 -3.05 0.72 15.40
N GLY A 170 -2.21 1.16 14.46
CA GLY A 170 -2.60 2.12 13.44
C GLY A 170 -3.65 1.54 12.50
N LEU A 171 -4.44 2.39 11.86
CA LEU A 171 -5.40 2.00 10.83
C LEU A 171 -5.13 2.76 9.53
N SER A 172 -4.94 2.04 8.44
CA SER A 172 -4.91 2.63 7.11
C SER A 172 -5.97 2.05 6.20
N ALA A 173 -6.40 2.85 5.24
CA ALA A 173 -7.29 2.45 4.17
C ALA A 173 -6.74 3.02 2.85
N GLY A 174 -7.23 2.53 1.73
CA GLY A 174 -6.84 3.06 0.43
C GLY A 174 -7.89 2.76 -0.63
N GLY A 175 -7.81 3.50 -1.73
CA GLY A 175 -8.72 3.36 -2.85
C GLY A 175 -8.89 4.65 -3.64
N ALA A 176 -9.38 4.52 -4.87
CA ALA A 176 -9.58 5.65 -5.79
C ALA A 176 -11.06 6.02 -6.02
N SER A 177 -12.00 5.28 -5.42
CA SER A 177 -13.42 5.62 -5.54
C SER A 177 -13.82 6.67 -4.50
N ARG A 178 -14.86 7.45 -4.81
CA ARG A 178 -15.45 8.39 -3.85
C ARG A 178 -15.83 7.70 -2.53
N ARG A 179 -16.41 6.50 -2.60
CA ARG A 179 -16.77 5.73 -1.40
C ARG A 179 -15.56 5.33 -0.57
N ALA A 180 -14.44 4.98 -1.21
CA ALA A 180 -13.19 4.71 -0.51
C ALA A 180 -12.68 5.94 0.24
N LEU A 181 -12.71 7.12 -0.42
CA LEU A 181 -12.32 8.39 0.19
C LEU A 181 -13.23 8.77 1.37
N GLU A 182 -14.56 8.59 1.23
CA GLU A 182 -15.53 8.86 2.30
C GLU A 182 -15.27 7.97 3.53
N VAL A 183 -15.06 6.67 3.33
CA VAL A 183 -14.74 5.75 4.43
C VAL A 183 -13.38 6.08 5.03
N GLY A 184 -12.36 6.27 4.20
CA GLY A 184 -11.00 6.60 4.63
C GLY A 184 -10.92 7.89 5.44
N ALA A 185 -11.55 8.96 4.97
CA ALA A 185 -11.67 10.24 5.68
C ALA A 185 -12.28 10.10 7.08
N ARG A 186 -13.21 9.15 7.25
CA ARG A 186 -13.92 8.94 8.51
C ARG A 186 -13.17 8.05 9.50
N VAL A 187 -12.36 7.10 9.04
CA VAL A 187 -11.80 6.05 9.92
C VAL A 187 -10.27 5.99 9.96
N ALA A 188 -9.58 6.34 8.87
CA ALA A 188 -8.17 6.05 8.69
C ALA A 188 -7.24 7.05 9.40
N ASP A 189 -6.11 6.56 9.90
CA ASP A 189 -4.96 7.37 10.33
C ASP A 189 -4.04 7.69 9.14
N VAL A 190 -3.98 6.78 8.16
CA VAL A 190 -3.22 6.91 6.91
C VAL A 190 -4.12 6.54 5.73
N PHE A 191 -4.15 7.36 4.69
CA PHE A 191 -4.87 7.05 3.45
C PHE A 191 -3.90 6.80 2.29
N ALA A 192 -4.03 5.65 1.64
CA ALA A 192 -3.16 5.21 0.56
C ALA A 192 -3.78 5.46 -0.83
N PHE A 193 -3.07 6.23 -1.64
CA PHE A 193 -3.35 6.56 -3.03
C PHE A 193 -2.53 5.70 -3.98
N PHE A 194 -3.03 5.58 -5.21
CA PHE A 194 -2.25 5.04 -6.33
C PHE A 194 -1.41 6.15 -6.94
N GLY A 195 -0.24 5.81 -7.46
CA GLY A 195 0.59 6.73 -8.23
C GLY A 195 -0.14 7.21 -9.49
N GLU A 196 -0.60 8.45 -9.49
CA GLU A 196 -1.23 9.14 -10.61
C GLU A 196 -0.49 10.48 -10.85
N PRO A 197 -0.62 11.12 -12.03
CA PRO A 197 0.02 12.41 -12.27
C PRO A 197 -0.30 13.44 -11.19
N LEU A 198 0.64 14.36 -10.94
CA LEU A 198 0.60 15.31 -9.83
C LEU A 198 -0.73 16.09 -9.76
N ALA A 199 -1.24 16.57 -10.90
CA ALA A 199 -2.50 17.31 -10.96
C ALA A 199 -3.71 16.46 -10.54
N ALA A 200 -3.81 15.22 -11.05
CA ALA A 200 -4.89 14.30 -10.70
C ALA A 200 -4.83 13.88 -9.22
N THR A 201 -3.61 13.69 -8.71
CA THR A 201 -3.35 13.38 -7.31
C THR A 201 -3.76 14.55 -6.41
N ALA A 202 -3.44 15.79 -6.77
CA ALA A 202 -3.82 16.98 -6.01
C ALA A 202 -5.34 17.12 -5.84
N ASP A 203 -6.11 16.84 -6.90
CA ASP A 203 -7.59 16.85 -6.85
C ASP A 203 -8.12 15.81 -5.85
N GLN A 204 -7.54 14.60 -5.83
CA GLN A 204 -7.95 13.55 -4.89
C GLN A 204 -7.60 13.90 -3.44
N VAL A 205 -6.43 14.51 -3.19
CA VAL A 205 -6.02 14.99 -1.86
C VAL A 205 -6.95 16.10 -1.35
N ALA A 206 -7.33 17.03 -2.21
CA ALA A 206 -8.29 18.08 -1.88
C ALA A 206 -9.66 17.49 -1.52
N LEU A 207 -10.13 16.50 -2.29
CA LEU A 207 -11.38 15.79 -2.00
C LEU A 207 -11.32 15.05 -0.66
N LEU A 208 -10.25 14.28 -0.40
CA LEU A 208 -10.07 13.58 0.89
C LEU A 208 -10.11 14.57 2.07
N SER A 209 -9.40 15.69 1.94
CA SER A 209 -9.33 16.72 2.99
C SER A 209 -10.71 17.35 3.26
N SER A 210 -11.49 17.60 2.22
CA SER A 210 -12.87 18.11 2.37
C SER A 210 -13.78 17.11 3.07
N LEU A 211 -13.66 15.82 2.75
CA LEU A 211 -14.45 14.75 3.37
C LEU A 211 -14.05 14.53 4.84
N ALA A 212 -12.76 14.62 5.16
CA ALA A 212 -12.27 14.52 6.54
C ALA A 212 -12.80 15.68 7.39
N THR A 213 -12.74 16.91 6.85
CA THR A 213 -13.32 18.10 7.48
C THR A 213 -14.83 17.93 7.73
N ALA A 214 -15.58 17.45 6.74
CA ALA A 214 -17.01 17.19 6.87
C ALA A 214 -17.33 16.10 7.91
N ALA A 215 -16.42 15.14 8.10
CA ALA A 215 -16.51 14.10 9.13
C ALA A 215 -16.03 14.56 10.53
N GLY A 216 -15.59 15.82 10.68
CA GLY A 216 -15.07 16.35 11.94
C GLY A 216 -13.73 15.73 12.36
N ARG A 217 -12.93 15.26 11.39
CA ARG A 217 -11.62 14.64 11.62
C ARG A 217 -10.50 15.42 10.93
N PRO A 218 -9.27 15.36 11.46
CA PRO A 218 -8.11 15.80 10.70
C PRO A 218 -7.94 14.94 9.43
N THR A 219 -7.37 15.54 8.37
CA THR A 219 -6.99 14.79 7.17
C THR A 219 -6.02 13.66 7.57
N PRO A 220 -6.24 12.41 7.12
CA PRO A 220 -5.30 11.31 7.33
C PRO A 220 -3.92 11.64 6.75
N ARG A 221 -2.86 11.03 7.30
CA ARG A 221 -1.54 11.09 6.68
C ARG A 221 -1.59 10.50 5.28
N LEU A 222 -0.93 11.14 4.33
CA LEU A 222 -1.04 10.78 2.92
C LEU A 222 0.06 9.77 2.53
N GLN A 223 -0.34 8.64 1.98
CA GLN A 223 0.53 7.61 1.42
C GLN A 223 0.30 7.49 -0.09
N ILE A 224 1.36 7.32 -0.88
CA ILE A 224 1.27 7.04 -2.32
C ILE A 224 2.21 5.93 -2.72
N ALA A 225 1.85 5.12 -3.72
CA ALA A 225 2.66 3.98 -4.14
C ALA A 225 3.13 4.07 -5.60
N PHE A 226 4.39 3.66 -5.83
CA PHE A 226 5.06 3.63 -7.13
C PHE A 226 5.89 2.36 -7.33
N ARG A 227 6.23 2.11 -8.60
CA ARG A 227 7.18 1.07 -9.02
C ARG A 227 8.46 1.69 -9.59
N PRO A 228 9.41 2.10 -8.74
CA PRO A 228 10.61 2.75 -9.23
C PRO A 228 11.44 1.79 -10.10
N ILE A 229 11.96 2.32 -11.21
CA ILE A 229 12.94 1.67 -12.07
C ILE A 229 14.13 2.63 -12.13
N VAL A 230 15.11 2.35 -11.29
CA VAL A 230 16.27 3.21 -11.07
C VAL A 230 17.55 2.62 -11.64
N ALA A 231 18.50 3.51 -11.93
CA ALA A 231 19.87 3.23 -12.29
C ALA A 231 20.74 4.47 -11.99
N PRO A 232 22.08 4.40 -12.13
CA PRO A 232 22.95 5.57 -11.96
C PRO A 232 22.67 6.73 -12.93
N THR A 233 22.15 6.43 -14.13
CA THR A 233 21.80 7.44 -15.14
C THR A 233 20.39 7.24 -15.70
N ASP A 234 19.79 8.31 -16.21
CA ASP A 234 18.47 8.24 -16.84
C ASP A 234 18.44 7.27 -18.03
N ASP A 235 19.48 7.27 -18.87
CA ASP A 235 19.57 6.40 -20.04
C ASP A 235 19.58 4.91 -19.66
N GLU A 236 20.34 4.56 -18.62
CA GLU A 236 20.38 3.19 -18.07
C GLU A 236 19.03 2.80 -17.46
N ALA A 237 18.39 3.70 -16.70
CA ALA A 237 17.08 3.46 -16.11
C ALA A 237 16.00 3.23 -17.18
N TRP A 238 16.03 4.01 -18.26
CA TRP A 238 15.13 3.84 -19.39
C TRP A 238 15.41 2.56 -20.20
N ALA A 239 16.68 2.13 -20.30
CA ALA A 239 17.01 0.83 -20.85
C ALA A 239 16.47 -0.32 -19.98
N LYS A 240 16.66 -0.25 -18.66
CA LYS A 240 16.09 -1.19 -17.67
C LYS A 240 14.56 -1.25 -17.79
N ALA A 241 13.89 -0.10 -17.91
CA ALA A 241 12.43 -0.01 -18.04
C ALA A 241 11.90 -0.70 -19.31
N ARG A 242 12.55 -0.49 -20.46
CA ARG A 242 12.20 -1.18 -21.71
C ARG A 242 12.39 -2.68 -21.61
N ALA A 243 13.47 -3.14 -20.97
CA ALA A 243 13.74 -4.56 -20.77
C ALA A 243 12.69 -5.23 -19.85
N ILE A 244 12.35 -4.56 -18.74
CA ILE A 244 11.27 -5.00 -17.83
C ILE A 244 9.95 -5.11 -18.59
N ARG A 245 9.58 -4.11 -19.39
CA ARG A 245 8.35 -4.14 -20.19
C ARG A 245 8.34 -5.30 -21.18
N ALA A 246 9.42 -5.48 -21.93
CA ALA A 246 9.54 -6.59 -22.87
C ALA A 246 9.42 -7.96 -22.16
N ARG A 247 9.98 -8.09 -20.96
CA ARG A 247 9.87 -9.30 -20.13
C ARG A 247 8.44 -9.55 -19.66
N ILE A 248 7.73 -8.52 -19.22
CA ILE A 248 6.31 -8.61 -18.85
C ILE A 248 5.49 -9.09 -20.05
N ASP A 249 5.73 -8.52 -21.24
CA ASP A 249 5.02 -8.91 -22.46
C ASP A 249 5.30 -10.37 -22.86
N GLU A 250 6.55 -10.81 -22.74
CA GLU A 250 6.96 -12.19 -22.98
C GLU A 250 6.25 -13.18 -22.05
N LEU A 251 6.15 -12.84 -20.75
CA LEU A 251 5.51 -13.70 -19.75
C LEU A 251 3.98 -13.66 -19.79
N ALA A 252 3.39 -12.57 -20.24
CA ALA A 252 1.95 -12.45 -20.44
C ALA A 252 1.44 -13.23 -21.67
N ALA A 253 2.30 -13.49 -22.65
CA ALA A 253 1.94 -14.20 -23.87
C ALA A 253 1.50 -15.68 -23.66
N PRO A 254 2.16 -16.48 -22.79
CA PRO A 254 1.61 -17.75 -22.34
C PRO A 254 0.67 -17.55 -21.13
N ARG A 255 -0.61 -17.97 -21.24
CA ARG A 255 -1.64 -17.96 -20.17
C ARG A 255 -1.34 -18.86 -18.95
N THR A 256 -0.07 -19.12 -18.65
CA THR A 256 0.37 -20.19 -17.73
C THR A 256 1.11 -19.68 -16.50
N VAL A 257 1.48 -18.39 -16.44
CA VAL A 257 2.30 -17.84 -15.34
C VAL A 257 1.42 -17.42 -14.18
N ARG A 258 1.13 -18.33 -13.24
CA ARG A 258 0.48 -17.94 -11.98
C ARG A 258 1.45 -17.11 -11.14
N THR A 259 1.28 -15.79 -11.13
CA THR A 259 1.82 -14.95 -10.04
C THR A 259 0.91 -15.08 -8.82
N LEU A 260 1.42 -14.75 -7.62
CA LEU A 260 0.67 -14.75 -6.34
C LEU A 260 -0.66 -13.98 -6.34
N THR A 261 -0.96 -13.27 -7.41
CA THR A 261 -2.06 -12.32 -7.49
C THR A 261 -2.83 -12.43 -8.81
N GLU A 262 -2.53 -13.46 -9.62
CA GLU A 262 -3.29 -13.74 -10.84
C GLU A 262 -4.52 -14.62 -10.57
N ALA A 263 -5.64 -13.97 -10.31
CA ALA A 263 -6.93 -14.58 -10.58
C ALA A 263 -7.15 -14.69 -12.11
N PRO A 264 -7.75 -15.77 -12.63
CA PRO A 264 -8.02 -15.92 -14.06
C PRO A 264 -8.82 -14.72 -14.62
N ARG A 265 -8.36 -14.13 -15.71
CA ARG A 265 -9.14 -13.12 -16.46
C ARG A 265 -10.05 -13.81 -17.48
N GLU A 266 -11.31 -13.39 -17.48
CA GLU A 266 -12.20 -13.57 -18.63
C GLU A 266 -11.78 -12.57 -19.74
N PRO A 267 -11.42 -13.03 -20.96
CA PRO A 267 -11.07 -12.15 -22.06
C PRO A 267 -12.22 -11.17 -22.40
N GLY A 268 -11.91 -9.88 -22.55
CA GLY A 268 -12.88 -8.85 -22.97
C GLY A 268 -13.58 -8.08 -21.85
N ARG A 269 -13.28 -8.35 -20.57
CA ARG A 269 -13.86 -7.61 -19.44
C ARG A 269 -13.00 -6.40 -19.03
N LEU A 270 -13.64 -5.23 -18.90
CA LEU A 270 -13.02 -3.99 -18.40
C LEU A 270 -12.49 -4.17 -16.97
N PRO A 271 -11.48 -3.38 -16.54
CA PRO A 271 -10.97 -3.42 -15.17
C PRO A 271 -12.08 -3.15 -14.14
N GLU A 272 -12.19 -4.01 -13.12
CA GLU A 272 -13.30 -3.94 -12.14
C GLU A 272 -13.07 -2.89 -11.03
N ASN A 273 -11.82 -2.50 -10.78
CA ASN A 273 -11.49 -1.51 -9.75
C ASN A 273 -11.27 -0.12 -10.35
N THR A 274 -11.66 0.93 -9.60
CA THR A 274 -11.60 2.33 -10.07
C THR A 274 -10.18 2.78 -10.35
N ALA A 275 -9.20 2.28 -9.60
CA ALA A 275 -7.80 2.61 -9.80
C ALA A 275 -7.32 2.18 -11.20
N ASN A 276 -7.59 0.93 -11.59
CA ASN A 276 -7.20 0.43 -12.91
C ASN A 276 -7.95 1.13 -14.05
N LEU A 277 -9.19 1.57 -13.84
CA LEU A 277 -9.90 2.39 -14.82
C LEU A 277 -9.24 3.75 -15.02
N ARG A 278 -8.93 4.45 -13.93
CA ARG A 278 -8.21 5.73 -13.97
C ARG A 278 -6.84 5.57 -14.62
N LEU A 279 -6.12 4.50 -14.29
CA LEU A 279 -4.83 4.20 -14.92
C LEU A 279 -4.95 3.91 -16.41
N ALA A 280 -6.02 3.25 -16.87
CA ALA A 280 -6.27 3.04 -18.29
C ALA A 280 -6.57 4.35 -19.02
N GLU A 281 -7.34 5.26 -18.40
CA GLU A 281 -7.58 6.61 -18.91
C GLU A 281 -6.29 7.42 -18.99
N LEU A 282 -5.44 7.33 -17.96
CA LEU A 282 -4.12 7.98 -17.93
C LEU A 282 -3.23 7.48 -19.06
N ALA A 283 -3.12 6.15 -19.23
CA ALA A 283 -2.35 5.55 -20.33
C ALA A 283 -2.83 6.00 -21.72
N ALA A 284 -4.13 6.27 -21.89
CA ALA A 284 -4.68 6.80 -23.13
C ALA A 284 -4.27 8.27 -23.40
N SER A 285 -3.98 9.04 -22.36
CA SER A 285 -3.52 10.43 -22.47
C SER A 285 -2.01 10.59 -22.73
N GLY A 286 -1.26 9.50 -22.59
CA GLY A 286 0.19 9.45 -22.79
C GLY A 286 0.82 8.35 -21.94
N GLU A 287 2.01 7.90 -22.33
CA GLU A 287 2.73 6.89 -21.55
C GLU A 287 3.60 7.50 -20.45
N ARG A 288 3.96 8.78 -20.60
CA ARG A 288 4.87 9.52 -19.71
C ARG A 288 4.18 10.78 -19.20
N HIS A 289 4.27 11.00 -17.89
CA HIS A 289 3.73 12.18 -17.23
C HIS A 289 4.75 12.73 -16.23
N ASP A 290 4.60 14.01 -15.92
CA ASP A 290 5.43 14.73 -14.96
C ASP A 290 6.94 14.48 -15.20
N ARG A 291 7.75 14.44 -14.14
CA ARG A 291 9.20 14.24 -14.23
C ARG A 291 9.58 12.83 -14.71
N ALA A 292 8.94 11.80 -14.13
CA ALA A 292 9.42 10.42 -14.24
C ALA A 292 8.29 9.37 -14.31
N LEU A 293 7.02 9.79 -14.29
CA LEU A 293 5.90 8.86 -14.19
C LEU A 293 5.69 8.12 -15.52
N TRP A 294 5.68 6.79 -15.48
CA TRP A 294 5.54 5.93 -16.64
C TRP A 294 4.45 4.88 -16.42
N THR A 295 3.45 4.86 -17.29
CA THR A 295 2.24 4.04 -17.17
C THR A 295 2.29 2.67 -17.87
N PRO A 296 3.12 2.39 -18.90
CA PRO A 296 3.12 1.11 -19.59
C PRO A 296 3.38 -0.12 -18.73
N THR A 297 4.04 -0.04 -17.57
CA THR A 297 4.18 -1.21 -16.70
C THR A 297 2.85 -1.70 -16.11
N VAL A 298 1.82 -0.86 -16.10
CA VAL A 298 0.46 -1.19 -15.68
C VAL A 298 -0.30 -1.96 -16.77
N ALA A 299 -0.05 -1.64 -18.04
CA ALA A 299 -0.73 -2.22 -19.19
C ALA A 299 -0.20 -3.61 -19.52
N GLY A 300 -0.72 -4.65 -18.88
CA GLY A 300 -0.29 -6.06 -19.11
C GLY A 300 -0.02 -6.82 -17.82
N ALA A 301 0.12 -6.12 -16.69
CA ALA A 301 0.31 -6.68 -15.36
C ALA A 301 -1.00 -7.24 -14.76
N GLY A 302 -1.80 -7.97 -15.53
CA GLY A 302 -2.85 -8.85 -14.98
C GLY A 302 -3.95 -8.20 -14.12
N GLY A 303 -4.04 -6.87 -13.99
CA GLY A 303 -5.00 -6.21 -13.10
C GLY A 303 -4.72 -6.45 -11.63
N LEU A 304 -3.45 -6.67 -11.29
CA LEU A 304 -3.03 -6.85 -9.91
C LEU A 304 -3.48 -5.65 -9.06
N PRO A 305 -3.98 -5.87 -7.83
CA PRO A 305 -4.43 -4.79 -6.95
C PRO A 305 -3.30 -3.81 -6.54
N THR A 306 -2.06 -4.09 -6.95
CA THR A 306 -0.83 -3.31 -6.70
C THR A 306 -0.31 -2.59 -7.94
N SER A 307 -1.17 -2.30 -8.93
CA SER A 307 -0.84 -1.67 -10.21
C SER A 307 -0.45 -0.18 -10.07
N ALA A 308 0.56 0.12 -9.26
CA ALA A 308 1.17 1.44 -9.21
C ALA A 308 1.95 1.71 -10.51
N THR A 309 1.90 2.94 -10.98
CA THR A 309 2.71 3.46 -12.07
C THR A 309 4.19 3.42 -11.72
N ALA A 310 5.05 3.36 -12.73
CA ALA A 310 6.49 3.38 -12.51
C ALA A 310 7.03 4.81 -12.40
N LEU A 311 8.08 5.00 -11.61
CA LEU A 311 8.95 6.17 -11.67
C LEU A 311 10.26 5.74 -12.32
N VAL A 312 10.60 6.27 -13.49
CA VAL A 312 11.77 5.84 -14.28
C VAL A 312 12.78 6.97 -14.40
N GLY A 313 14.02 6.71 -13.99
CA GLY A 313 15.11 7.68 -14.12
C GLY A 313 16.31 7.33 -13.25
N SER A 314 17.30 8.22 -13.21
CA SER A 314 18.43 8.12 -12.28
C SER A 314 17.95 8.15 -10.82
N TYR A 315 18.85 7.83 -9.89
CA TYR A 315 18.57 7.96 -8.46
C TYR A 315 18.07 9.37 -8.10
N GLU A 316 18.70 10.41 -8.66
CA GLU A 316 18.32 11.82 -8.48
C GLU A 316 16.99 12.14 -9.14
N THR A 317 16.76 11.70 -10.39
CA THR A 317 15.49 11.95 -11.10
C THR A 317 14.30 11.36 -10.34
N VAL A 318 14.43 10.14 -9.82
CA VAL A 318 13.38 9.48 -9.03
C VAL A 318 13.22 10.13 -7.65
N ALA A 319 14.32 10.49 -6.97
CA ALA A 319 14.25 11.19 -5.69
C ALA A 319 13.52 12.54 -5.83
N GLU A 320 13.87 13.33 -6.84
CA GLU A 320 13.19 14.58 -7.15
C GLU A 320 11.72 14.32 -7.47
N ALA A 321 11.39 13.31 -8.29
CA ALA A 321 9.99 12.99 -8.58
C ALA A 321 9.18 12.66 -7.31
N LEU A 322 9.75 11.94 -6.34
CA LEU A 322 9.10 11.70 -5.04
C LEU A 322 8.92 13.00 -4.24
N LEU A 323 9.90 13.91 -4.32
CA LEU A 323 9.83 15.21 -3.66
C LEU A 323 8.72 16.10 -4.24
N ASP A 324 8.39 15.99 -5.53
CA ASP A 324 7.22 16.69 -6.10
C ASP A 324 5.91 16.24 -5.40
N TYR A 325 5.80 14.97 -4.99
CA TYR A 325 4.66 14.49 -4.20
C TYR A 325 4.77 14.89 -2.72
N VAL A 326 5.98 15.04 -2.16
CA VAL A 326 6.15 15.66 -0.83
C VAL A 326 5.59 17.08 -0.84
N ASP A 327 5.80 17.84 -1.91
CA ASP A 327 5.27 19.19 -2.06
C ASP A 327 3.71 19.21 -2.14
N LEU A 328 3.08 18.08 -2.48
CA LEU A 328 1.62 17.87 -2.38
C LEU A 328 1.15 17.39 -0.99
N GLY A 329 2.07 17.21 -0.03
CA GLY A 329 1.79 16.78 1.33
C GLY A 329 1.90 15.27 1.57
N PHE A 330 2.45 14.50 0.63
CA PHE A 330 2.68 13.07 0.87
C PHE A 330 3.82 12.83 1.86
N GLU A 331 3.55 11.96 2.82
CA GLU A 331 4.48 11.63 3.90
C GLU A 331 4.99 10.19 3.79
N ILE A 332 4.25 9.28 3.16
CA ILE A 332 4.58 7.85 3.12
C ILE A 332 4.66 7.38 1.67
N PHE A 333 5.81 6.87 1.26
CA PHE A 333 6.03 6.37 -0.09
C PHE A 333 6.10 4.84 -0.10
N GLY A 334 5.09 4.22 -0.70
CA GLY A 334 5.06 2.80 -1.01
C GLY A 334 5.89 2.49 -2.25
N LEU A 335 7.06 1.90 -2.10
CA LEU A 335 7.96 1.62 -3.23
C LEU A 335 8.14 0.11 -3.38
N ARG A 336 7.96 -0.39 -4.60
CA ARG A 336 8.19 -1.80 -4.94
C ARG A 336 8.73 -1.94 -6.36
N GLY A 337 9.97 -2.41 -6.48
CA GLY A 337 10.59 -2.72 -7.76
C GLY A 337 10.11 -4.04 -8.37
N TYR A 338 10.95 -4.65 -9.19
CA TYR A 338 10.70 -5.89 -9.93
C TYR A 338 11.62 -7.05 -9.47
N ASP A 339 12.73 -6.72 -8.83
CA ASP A 339 13.56 -7.62 -8.03
C ASP A 339 13.47 -7.18 -6.56
N LEU A 340 12.61 -7.85 -5.80
CA LEU A 340 12.10 -7.30 -4.54
C LEU A 340 13.19 -7.01 -3.48
N ILE A 341 14.23 -7.85 -3.37
CA ILE A 341 15.30 -7.63 -2.39
C ILE A 341 16.37 -6.71 -2.99
N ALA A 342 16.80 -6.92 -4.23
CA ALA A 342 17.83 -6.10 -4.84
C ALA A 342 17.39 -4.64 -4.97
N ASP A 343 16.14 -4.40 -5.39
CA ASP A 343 15.59 -3.05 -5.49
C ASP A 343 15.38 -2.45 -4.09
N ALA A 344 15.04 -3.23 -3.05
CA ALA A 344 14.94 -2.72 -1.68
C ALA A 344 16.28 -2.18 -1.16
N VAL A 345 17.37 -2.88 -1.47
CA VAL A 345 18.74 -2.46 -1.17
C VAL A 345 19.11 -1.23 -1.99
N GLU A 346 18.96 -1.29 -3.32
CA GLU A 346 19.36 -0.21 -4.24
C GLU A 346 18.64 1.11 -3.92
N LEU A 347 17.33 1.06 -3.70
CA LEU A 347 16.54 2.25 -3.33
C LEU A 347 16.95 2.79 -1.94
N GLY A 348 17.22 1.89 -0.99
CA GLY A 348 17.62 2.26 0.36
C GLY A 348 19.00 2.90 0.44
N GLU A 349 19.93 2.49 -0.42
CA GLU A 349 21.28 3.04 -0.49
C GLU A 349 21.34 4.36 -1.28
N HIS A 350 20.53 4.49 -2.34
CA HIS A 350 20.71 5.56 -3.31
C HIS A 350 19.56 6.58 -3.38
N VAL A 351 18.30 6.17 -3.19
CA VAL A 351 17.15 7.06 -3.38
C VAL A 351 16.62 7.61 -2.05
N ILE A 352 16.40 6.75 -1.06
CA ILE A 352 15.86 7.14 0.26
C ILE A 352 16.70 8.26 0.90
N PRO A 353 18.06 8.20 0.94
CA PRO A 353 18.88 9.27 1.50
C PRO A 353 18.76 10.60 0.74
N LEU A 354 18.57 10.55 -0.59
CA LEU A 354 18.39 11.75 -1.42
C LEU A 354 17.06 12.43 -1.11
N VAL A 355 15.98 11.67 -0.96
CA VAL A 355 14.67 12.22 -0.57
C VAL A 355 14.75 12.87 0.80
N HIS A 356 15.32 12.20 1.81
CA HIS A 356 15.49 12.81 3.13
C HIS A 356 16.30 14.10 3.10
N ARG A 357 17.36 14.15 2.29
CA ARG A 357 18.15 15.38 2.09
C ARG A 357 17.31 16.47 1.44
N GLY A 358 16.59 16.15 0.35
CA GLY A 358 15.74 17.11 -0.35
C GLY A 358 14.59 17.67 0.49
N VAL A 359 14.07 16.88 1.44
CA VAL A 359 13.09 17.35 2.45
C VAL A 359 13.76 18.31 3.44
N ALA A 360 14.91 17.94 3.99
CA ALA A 360 15.64 18.79 4.93
C ALA A 360 16.05 20.14 4.29
N GLU A 361 16.43 20.13 3.02
CA GLU A 361 16.74 21.34 2.25
C GLU A 361 15.51 22.23 2.06
N ARG A 362 14.35 21.66 1.70
CA ARG A 362 13.08 22.40 1.58
C ARG A 362 12.67 23.05 2.91
N GLU A 363 12.85 22.36 4.03
CA GLU A 363 12.57 22.90 5.37
C GLU A 363 13.55 23.99 5.81
N GLY A 364 14.83 23.83 5.47
CA GLY A 364 15.88 24.83 5.72
C GLY A 364 15.68 26.11 4.91
N VAL A 365 15.22 26.01 3.67
CA VAL A 365 14.91 27.19 2.82
C VAL A 365 13.69 27.95 3.36
N GLY A 366 12.71 27.26 3.96
CA GLY A 366 11.54 27.88 4.58
C GLY A 366 11.82 28.71 5.84
N THR A 367 12.93 28.46 6.54
CA THR A 367 13.30 29.18 7.78
C THR A 367 14.30 30.32 7.56
N GLY A 368 14.87 30.45 6.37
CA GLY A 368 15.91 31.44 6.03
C GLY A 368 15.43 32.83 5.61
N THR A 369 14.12 33.06 5.41
CA THR A 369 13.60 34.32 4.81
C THR A 369 12.98 35.29 5.83
N THR A 370 13.36 35.23 7.10
CA THR A 370 13.05 36.30 8.08
C THR A 370 14.34 36.93 8.58
N LEU A 371 15.00 37.70 7.72
CA LEU A 371 15.95 38.73 8.13
C LEU A 371 15.97 39.81 7.04
N VAL A 372 16.04 41.07 7.50
CA VAL A 372 16.00 42.34 6.76
C VAL A 372 14.55 42.80 6.50
N ARG A 373 14.01 43.82 7.19
CA ARG A 373 14.63 45.09 7.62
C ARG A 373 13.90 45.70 8.81
#